data_AF-A0A662R3X7-F1
#
_entry.id   AF-A0A662R3X7-F1
#
_cell.length_a   1.000
_cell.length_b   1.000
_cell.length_c   1.000
_cell.angle_alpha   90.00
_cell.angle_beta   90.00
_cell.angle_gamma   90.00
#
_symmetry.space_group_name_H-M   'P 1'
#
loop_
_entity.id
_entity.type
_entity.pdbx_description
1 polymer ?
#
loop_
_entity_poly.entity_id
_entity_poly.type
_entity_poly.pdbx_seq_one_letter_code
_entity_poly.pdbx_strand_id
1 'polypeptide(L)'
;MKWLNKIIGRQNQQKQHTTTTISFYELEEWVANESRVELDEFFESAAHTFAEIARTKEQLMRDINTLETAVEPPEVPTRASRVGLAARDNIMKQVNVLIDKIDIPAGDYSDIVNFCRSVDDYIETTLGKSSRSYHQAKYLFPKEVGTVISDMRSIKKLLKKLEDSLDGKKAEVRNFDEISGRIQLIKDTTEDITRYNSEINDASSKMSDIQDKINDCTARLEQLSLSKEWSSFVELENELKQTEKERDNIETSVVELFMPLGKALNRMKKQSTSGRHTLSKKQMELLDGCLKNPISADATDIDDFLTEVCRLIEGGTLGLRDKKRDKILDQIKYIVESFASKKEVYENLSSRIADIEHKIADLTISETKTTLEKQLAENTRKLTQLEDKLENLKEELEIRSEELENQKKELSDAINSIKPVQIVFD
;
A
#
# COMPACT_ATOMS: atom_id res chain seq x y z
N MET A 1 -16.43 16.39 74.70
CA MET A 1 -16.23 16.39 73.22
C MET A 1 -15.82 15.00 72.69
N LYS A 2 -16.47 13.90 73.11
CA LYS A 2 -16.19 12.52 72.62
C LYS A 2 -17.32 11.92 71.77
N TRP A 3 -18.43 12.63 71.61
CA TRP A 3 -19.61 12.13 70.89
C TRP A 3 -19.62 12.52 69.40
N LEU A 4 -19.04 13.66 69.03
CA LEU A 4 -18.88 14.08 67.62
C LEU A 4 -17.90 13.19 66.83
N ASN A 5 -16.81 12.72 67.45
CA ASN A 5 -15.89 11.77 66.80
C ASN A 5 -16.52 10.39 66.54
N LYS A 6 -17.66 10.07 67.17
CA LYS A 6 -18.39 8.81 66.94
C LYS A 6 -19.40 8.90 65.79
N ILE A 7 -19.82 10.11 65.43
CA ILE A 7 -20.67 10.38 64.26
C ILE A 7 -19.78 10.53 63.02
N ILE A 8 -18.68 11.26 63.12
CA ILE A 8 -17.71 11.43 62.02
C ILE A 8 -16.94 10.12 61.74
N GLY A 9 -16.64 9.32 62.78
CA GLY A 9 -15.98 8.02 62.63
C GLY A 9 -16.84 6.90 62.04
N ARG A 10 -18.17 7.09 61.91
CA ARG A 10 -19.08 6.14 61.23
C ARG A 10 -19.39 6.50 59.79
N GLN A 11 -19.08 7.72 59.36
CA GLN A 11 -19.34 8.16 57.99
C GLN A 11 -18.15 7.92 57.05
N ASN A 12 -16.96 7.64 57.59
CA ASN A 12 -15.75 7.29 56.83
C ASN A 12 -15.46 5.78 56.74
N GLN A 13 -16.41 4.91 57.13
CA GLN A 13 -16.46 3.55 56.60
C GLN A 13 -17.22 3.58 55.27
N GLN A 14 -16.72 4.40 54.35
CA GLN A 14 -16.94 4.17 52.94
C GLN A 14 -16.39 2.77 52.69
N LYS A 15 -17.27 1.85 52.28
CA LYS A 15 -16.91 0.49 51.88
C LYS A 15 -15.59 0.56 51.12
N GLN A 16 -14.51 0.03 51.70
CA GLN A 16 -13.38 -0.42 50.89
C GLN A 16 -13.96 -1.56 50.05
N HIS A 17 -14.57 -1.21 48.93
CA HIS A 17 -14.77 -2.15 47.85
C HIS A 17 -13.36 -2.63 47.52
N THR A 18 -13.06 -3.87 47.86
CA THR A 18 -11.86 -4.55 47.37
C THR A 18 -12.04 -4.65 45.87
N THR A 19 -11.59 -3.62 45.14
CA THR A 19 -11.56 -3.64 43.67
C THR A 19 -10.76 -4.86 43.28
N THR A 20 -11.41 -5.80 42.60
CA THR A 20 -10.74 -7.02 42.17
C THR A 20 -9.77 -6.63 41.06
N THR A 21 -8.51 -7.02 41.20
CA THR A 21 -7.47 -6.77 40.18
C THR A 21 -7.40 -7.98 39.26
N ILE A 22 -7.46 -7.76 37.95
CA ILE A 22 -7.48 -8.82 36.93
C ILE A 22 -6.49 -8.49 35.83
N SER A 23 -5.74 -9.48 35.34
CA SER A 23 -4.86 -9.31 34.18
C SER A 23 -5.68 -9.20 32.89
N PHE A 24 -5.23 -8.40 31.95
CA PHE A 24 -5.87 -8.30 30.62
C PHE A 24 -5.98 -9.67 29.92
N TYR A 25 -5.00 -10.57 30.10
CA TYR A 25 -5.03 -11.91 29.51
C TYR A 25 -6.08 -12.83 30.14
N GLU A 26 -6.48 -12.57 31.37
CA GLU A 26 -7.53 -13.32 32.08
C GLU A 26 -8.93 -12.71 31.87
N LEU A 27 -8.98 -11.54 31.24
CA LEU A 27 -10.19 -10.73 31.16
C LEU A 27 -11.28 -11.37 30.30
N GLU A 28 -10.90 -12.09 29.26
CA GLU A 28 -11.84 -12.81 28.38
C GLU A 28 -12.55 -13.94 29.13
N GLU A 29 -11.82 -14.72 29.93
CA GLU A 29 -12.39 -15.75 30.79
C GLU A 29 -13.26 -15.12 31.88
N TRP A 30 -12.81 -14.02 32.46
CA TRP A 30 -13.60 -13.29 33.46
C TRP A 30 -14.93 -12.77 32.89
N VAL A 31 -14.90 -12.16 31.70
CA VAL A 31 -16.10 -11.67 31.00
C VAL A 31 -17.07 -12.81 30.69
N ALA A 32 -16.56 -13.95 30.21
CA ALA A 32 -17.38 -15.13 29.95
C ALA A 32 -18.04 -15.67 31.23
N ASN A 33 -17.31 -15.69 32.35
CA ASN A 33 -17.83 -16.14 33.64
C ASN A 33 -18.87 -15.17 34.20
N GLU A 34 -18.59 -13.86 34.20
CA GLU A 34 -19.52 -12.86 34.73
C GLU A 34 -20.79 -12.78 33.86
N SER A 35 -20.67 -12.96 32.53
CA SER A 35 -21.82 -13.08 31.63
C SER A 35 -22.73 -14.26 32.00
N ARG A 36 -22.14 -15.41 32.33
CA ARG A 36 -22.92 -16.58 32.79
C ARG A 36 -23.61 -16.32 34.11
N VAL A 37 -22.94 -15.67 35.06
CA VAL A 37 -23.52 -15.32 36.37
C VAL A 37 -24.68 -14.34 36.21
N GLU A 38 -24.52 -13.30 35.38
CA GLU A 38 -25.56 -12.28 35.14
C GLU A 38 -26.81 -12.86 34.42
N LEU A 39 -26.61 -13.95 33.68
CA LEU A 39 -27.66 -14.67 32.95
C LEU A 39 -28.14 -15.94 33.69
N ASP A 40 -27.63 -16.26 34.87
CA ASP A 40 -27.91 -17.52 35.57
C ASP A 40 -29.41 -17.67 35.88
N GLU A 41 -30.02 -16.64 36.48
CA GLU A 41 -31.47 -16.60 36.73
C GLU A 41 -32.31 -16.75 35.45
N PHE A 42 -31.82 -16.19 34.33
CA PHE A 42 -32.45 -16.36 33.03
C PHE A 42 -32.37 -17.81 32.56
N PHE A 43 -31.20 -18.44 32.64
CA PHE A 43 -31.01 -19.83 32.24
C PHE A 43 -31.81 -20.80 33.11
N GLU A 44 -31.91 -20.55 34.42
CA GLU A 44 -32.78 -21.34 35.32
C GLU A 44 -34.27 -21.22 34.92
N SER A 45 -34.74 -20.00 34.65
CA SER A 45 -36.11 -19.73 34.19
C SER A 45 -36.39 -20.36 32.81
N ALA A 46 -35.42 -20.28 31.89
CA ALA A 46 -35.48 -20.92 30.59
C ALA A 46 -35.55 -22.44 30.72
N ALA A 47 -34.74 -23.06 31.58
CA ALA A 47 -34.78 -24.49 31.85
C ALA A 47 -36.14 -24.95 32.38
N HIS A 48 -36.78 -24.16 33.26
CA HIS A 48 -38.14 -24.44 33.71
C HIS A 48 -39.14 -24.40 32.54
N THR A 49 -39.06 -23.37 31.69
CA THR A 49 -39.94 -23.21 30.53
C THR A 49 -39.70 -24.34 29.51
N PHE A 50 -38.47 -24.78 29.31
CA PHE A 50 -38.15 -25.94 28.49
C PHE A 50 -38.75 -27.24 29.03
N ALA A 51 -38.73 -27.45 30.35
CA ALA A 51 -39.40 -28.59 30.95
C ALA A 51 -40.92 -28.55 30.74
N GLU A 52 -41.55 -27.38 30.78
CA GLU A 52 -42.97 -27.20 30.44
C GLU A 52 -43.23 -27.50 28.96
N ILE A 53 -42.37 -27.05 28.05
CA ILE A 53 -42.45 -27.33 26.61
C ILE A 53 -42.31 -28.83 26.36
N ALA A 54 -41.34 -29.51 27.00
CA ALA A 54 -41.15 -30.96 26.88
C ALA A 54 -42.40 -31.73 27.33
N ARG A 55 -42.98 -31.39 28.48
CA ARG A 55 -44.23 -32.02 28.96
C ARG A 55 -45.40 -31.78 28.01
N THR A 56 -45.50 -30.57 27.46
CA THR A 56 -46.57 -30.23 26.51
C THR A 56 -46.37 -30.94 25.17
N LYS A 57 -45.12 -31.13 24.73
CA LYS A 57 -44.75 -31.96 23.57
C LYS A 57 -45.18 -33.41 23.78
N GLU A 58 -44.89 -33.99 24.94
CA GLU A 58 -45.35 -35.36 25.26
C GLU A 58 -46.88 -35.47 25.31
N GLN A 59 -47.56 -34.44 25.80
CA GLN A 59 -49.02 -34.39 25.79
C GLN A 59 -49.56 -34.34 24.35
N LEU A 60 -48.99 -33.48 23.50
CA LEU A 60 -49.31 -33.41 22.07
C LEU A 60 -49.09 -34.76 21.37
N MET A 61 -48.03 -35.49 21.72
CA MET A 61 -47.77 -36.86 21.22
C MET A 61 -48.85 -37.87 21.67
N ARG A 62 -49.39 -37.73 22.88
CA ARG A 62 -50.50 -38.57 23.35
C ARG A 62 -51.81 -38.20 22.67
N ASP A 63 -52.08 -36.93 22.50
CA ASP A 63 -53.33 -36.43 21.91
C ASP A 63 -53.39 -36.66 20.40
N ILE A 64 -52.24 -36.67 19.71
CA ILE A 64 -52.19 -37.06 18.28
C ILE A 64 -52.46 -38.56 18.10
N ASN A 65 -51.96 -39.42 18.98
CA ASN A 65 -52.27 -40.86 18.99
C ASN A 65 -53.73 -41.14 19.36
N THR A 66 -54.31 -40.31 20.24
CA THR A 66 -55.74 -40.38 20.59
C THR A 66 -56.61 -39.99 19.40
N LEU A 67 -56.22 -38.96 18.66
CA LEU A 67 -56.89 -38.58 17.41
C LEU A 67 -56.81 -39.70 16.36
N GLU A 68 -55.67 -40.39 16.23
CA GLU A 68 -55.49 -41.52 15.31
C GLU A 68 -56.46 -42.67 15.58
N THR A 69 -56.67 -43.00 16.86
CA THR A 69 -57.49 -44.13 17.31
C THR A 69 -58.96 -43.77 17.55
N ALA A 70 -59.34 -42.51 17.36
CA ALA A 70 -60.71 -42.03 17.55
C ALA A 70 -61.70 -42.69 16.57
N VAL A 71 -62.85 -43.09 17.11
CA VAL A 71 -63.93 -43.73 16.34
C VAL A 71 -64.91 -42.68 15.83
N GLU A 72 -65.33 -42.83 14.58
CA GLU A 72 -66.31 -41.95 13.96
C GLU A 72 -67.67 -42.02 14.67
N PRO A 73 -68.43 -40.91 14.74
CA PRO A 73 -69.80 -40.94 15.25
C PRO A 73 -70.69 -41.92 14.47
N PRO A 74 -71.69 -42.55 15.12
CA PRO A 74 -72.67 -43.35 14.40
C PRO A 74 -73.46 -42.48 13.42
N GLU A 75 -73.84 -43.04 12.27
CA GLU A 75 -74.69 -42.41 11.23
C GLU A 75 -74.07 -41.23 10.46
N VAL A 76 -72.75 -41.25 10.19
CA VAL A 76 -72.07 -40.24 9.36
C VAL A 76 -72.19 -40.57 7.86
N PRO A 77 -72.51 -39.60 6.98
CA PRO A 77 -72.50 -39.82 5.53
C PRO A 77 -71.13 -40.26 5.00
N THR A 78 -71.08 -41.25 4.10
CA THR A 78 -69.83 -41.85 3.55
C THR A 78 -68.84 -40.81 3.02
N ARG A 79 -69.34 -39.74 2.38
CA ARG A 79 -68.49 -38.65 1.86
C ARG A 79 -67.86 -37.83 2.99
N ALA A 80 -68.59 -37.56 4.06
CA ALA A 80 -68.10 -36.81 5.22
C ALA A 80 -67.06 -37.63 5.99
N SER A 81 -67.33 -38.93 6.19
CA SER A 81 -66.38 -39.91 6.76
C SER A 81 -65.04 -39.90 6.01
N ARG A 82 -65.05 -40.14 4.69
CA ARG A 82 -63.82 -40.18 3.86
C ARG A 82 -63.01 -38.88 3.93
N VAL A 83 -63.69 -37.73 3.87
CA VAL A 83 -63.03 -36.42 3.91
C VAL A 83 -62.44 -36.13 5.29
N GLY A 84 -63.16 -36.46 6.37
CA GLY A 84 -62.68 -36.25 7.73
C GLY A 84 -61.50 -37.16 8.11
N LEU A 85 -61.52 -38.43 7.68
CA LEU A 85 -60.39 -39.35 7.87
C LEU A 85 -59.13 -38.90 7.11
N ALA A 86 -59.26 -38.52 5.84
CA ALA A 86 -58.12 -38.01 5.08
C ALA A 86 -57.55 -36.71 5.69
N ALA A 87 -58.43 -35.86 6.23
CA ALA A 87 -58.03 -34.65 6.94
C ALA A 87 -57.31 -34.95 8.27
N ARG A 88 -57.78 -35.98 9.02
CA ARG A 88 -57.12 -36.48 10.23
C ARG A 88 -55.70 -36.95 9.93
N ASP A 89 -55.51 -37.78 8.91
CA ASP A 89 -54.18 -38.31 8.55
C ASP A 89 -53.22 -37.18 8.12
N ASN A 90 -53.74 -36.12 7.48
CA ASN A 90 -52.94 -34.95 7.14
C ASN A 90 -52.52 -34.15 8.38
N ILE A 91 -53.43 -33.97 9.35
CA ILE A 91 -53.11 -33.33 10.64
C ILE A 91 -52.01 -34.10 11.34
N MET A 92 -52.13 -35.43 11.44
CA MET A 92 -51.12 -36.28 12.07
C MET A 92 -49.74 -36.12 11.44
N LYS A 93 -49.65 -36.13 10.11
CA LYS A 93 -48.37 -35.94 9.41
C LYS A 93 -47.73 -34.59 9.74
N GLN A 94 -48.50 -33.50 9.72
CA GLN A 94 -47.96 -32.17 10.00
C GLN A 94 -47.57 -31.99 11.48
N VAL A 95 -48.38 -32.51 12.40
CA VAL A 95 -48.11 -32.45 13.83
C VAL A 95 -46.88 -33.31 14.19
N ASN A 96 -46.69 -34.48 13.58
CA ASN A 96 -45.50 -35.30 13.80
C ASN A 96 -44.23 -34.60 13.32
N VAL A 97 -44.27 -33.92 12.16
CA VAL A 97 -43.14 -33.09 11.70
C VAL A 97 -42.83 -31.97 12.70
N LEU A 98 -43.85 -31.31 13.27
CA LEU A 98 -43.65 -30.31 14.32
C LEU A 98 -43.01 -30.92 15.58
N ILE A 99 -43.51 -32.08 16.04
CA ILE A 99 -42.97 -32.78 17.22
C ILE A 99 -41.48 -33.09 17.02
N ASP A 100 -41.09 -33.56 15.84
CA ASP A 100 -39.68 -33.84 15.50
C ASP A 100 -38.81 -32.59 15.51
N LYS A 101 -39.39 -31.41 15.28
CA LYS A 101 -38.70 -30.12 15.26
C LYS A 101 -38.61 -29.41 16.60
N ILE A 102 -39.39 -29.83 17.60
CA ILE A 102 -39.26 -29.35 18.97
C ILE A 102 -38.10 -30.08 19.63
N ASP A 103 -36.88 -29.66 19.34
CA ASP A 103 -35.65 -30.17 19.95
C ASP A 103 -35.03 -29.10 20.85
N ILE A 104 -34.95 -29.37 22.15
CA ILE A 104 -34.58 -28.37 23.15
C ILE A 104 -33.06 -28.17 23.11
N PRO A 105 -32.56 -26.93 22.91
CA PRO A 105 -31.13 -26.68 22.86
C PRO A 105 -30.49 -26.82 24.25
N ALA A 106 -29.27 -27.36 24.30
CA ALA A 106 -28.39 -27.30 25.48
C ALA A 106 -27.43 -26.09 25.43
N GLY A 107 -27.75 -25.12 24.56
CA GLY A 107 -26.84 -24.11 24.06
C GLY A 107 -26.88 -22.77 24.80
N ASP A 108 -26.20 -21.79 24.21
CA ASP A 108 -26.10 -20.44 24.74
C ASP A 108 -27.33 -19.57 24.42
N TYR A 109 -27.29 -18.28 24.77
CA TYR A 109 -28.37 -17.34 24.50
C TYR A 109 -28.79 -17.31 23.01
N SER A 110 -27.83 -17.41 22.07
CA SER A 110 -28.09 -17.40 20.63
C SER A 110 -28.83 -18.67 20.19
N ASP A 111 -28.45 -19.82 20.74
CA ASP A 111 -29.12 -21.09 20.46
C ASP A 111 -30.59 -21.08 20.90
N ILE A 112 -30.88 -20.48 22.06
CA ILE A 112 -32.26 -20.31 22.57
C ILE A 112 -33.08 -19.39 21.65
N VAL A 113 -32.51 -18.27 21.19
CA VAL A 113 -33.16 -17.35 20.23
C VAL A 113 -33.52 -18.09 18.94
N ASN A 114 -32.59 -18.89 18.41
CA ASN A 114 -32.81 -19.64 17.18
C ASN A 114 -33.87 -20.73 17.34
N PHE A 115 -33.88 -21.41 18.50
CA PHE A 115 -34.92 -22.39 18.84
C PHE A 115 -36.32 -21.75 18.85
N CYS A 116 -36.51 -20.63 19.56
CA CYS A 116 -37.80 -19.96 19.63
C CYS A 116 -38.35 -19.62 18.25
N ARG A 117 -37.52 -18.98 17.42
CA ARG A 117 -37.89 -18.59 16.05
C ARG A 117 -38.26 -19.79 15.19
N SER A 118 -37.40 -20.83 15.19
CA SER A 118 -37.61 -22.03 14.39
C SER A 118 -38.92 -22.73 14.76
N VAL A 119 -39.15 -22.97 16.05
CA VAL A 119 -40.35 -23.71 16.49
C VAL A 119 -41.62 -22.88 16.28
N ASP A 120 -41.61 -21.56 16.51
CA ASP A 120 -42.78 -20.71 16.24
C ASP A 120 -43.17 -20.75 14.75
N ASP A 121 -42.19 -20.67 13.85
CA ASP A 121 -42.41 -20.79 12.40
C ASP A 121 -43.03 -22.15 12.02
N TYR A 122 -42.58 -23.25 12.64
CA TYR A 122 -43.17 -24.57 12.42
C TYR A 122 -44.61 -24.67 12.96
N ILE A 123 -44.90 -24.06 14.11
CA ILE A 123 -46.25 -24.03 14.68
C ILE A 123 -47.19 -23.23 13.76
N GLU A 124 -46.79 -22.03 13.33
CA GLU A 124 -47.56 -21.19 12.42
C GLU A 124 -47.81 -21.89 11.08
N THR A 125 -46.77 -22.52 10.54
CA THR A 125 -46.88 -23.32 9.33
C THR A 125 -47.87 -24.48 9.51
N THR A 126 -47.82 -25.18 10.64
CA THR A 126 -48.67 -26.33 10.94
C THR A 126 -50.13 -25.92 11.17
N LEU A 127 -50.37 -24.81 11.86
CA LEU A 127 -51.71 -24.25 12.09
C LEU A 127 -52.32 -23.70 10.79
N GLY A 128 -51.52 -22.97 10.00
CA GLY A 128 -51.95 -22.35 8.75
C GLY A 128 -52.23 -23.37 7.64
N LYS A 129 -51.25 -24.22 7.30
CA LYS A 129 -51.37 -25.20 6.20
C LYS A 129 -52.44 -26.25 6.46
N SER A 130 -52.66 -26.61 7.73
CA SER A 130 -53.67 -27.60 8.10
C SER A 130 -55.03 -27.00 8.45
N SER A 131 -55.23 -25.68 8.35
CA SER A 131 -56.50 -25.00 8.69
C SER A 131 -57.74 -25.68 8.08
N ARG A 132 -57.70 -26.01 6.78
CA ARG A 132 -58.80 -26.72 6.11
C ARG A 132 -58.97 -28.15 6.65
N SER A 133 -57.88 -28.85 6.92
CA SER A 133 -57.88 -30.21 7.46
C SER A 133 -58.43 -30.20 8.90
N TYR A 134 -58.07 -29.23 9.72
CA TYR A 134 -58.64 -29.03 11.06
C TYR A 134 -60.16 -28.84 11.00
N HIS A 135 -60.67 -27.98 10.12
CA HIS A 135 -62.11 -27.78 9.96
C HIS A 135 -62.85 -29.07 9.56
N GLN A 136 -62.26 -29.85 8.64
CA GLN A 136 -62.85 -31.10 8.14
C GLN A 136 -62.80 -32.23 9.17
N ALA A 137 -61.68 -32.41 9.85
CA ALA A 137 -61.52 -33.43 10.89
C ALA A 137 -62.35 -33.08 12.14
N LYS A 138 -62.46 -31.80 12.51
CA LYS A 138 -63.24 -31.33 13.67
C LYS A 138 -64.73 -31.66 13.56
N TYR A 139 -65.26 -31.86 12.34
CA TYR A 139 -66.64 -32.31 12.16
C TYR A 139 -66.87 -33.73 12.70
N LEU A 140 -65.87 -34.62 12.59
CA LEU A 140 -65.94 -36.00 13.09
C LEU A 140 -65.35 -36.15 14.48
N PHE A 141 -64.27 -35.44 14.77
CA PHE A 141 -63.46 -35.56 15.98
C PHE A 141 -63.29 -34.21 16.69
N PRO A 142 -64.40 -33.56 17.11
CA PRO A 142 -64.35 -32.19 17.61
C PRO A 142 -63.54 -32.04 18.90
N LYS A 143 -63.51 -33.07 19.75
CA LYS A 143 -62.79 -33.05 21.02
C LYS A 143 -61.29 -33.23 20.78
N GLU A 144 -60.92 -34.27 20.04
CA GLU A 144 -59.55 -34.70 19.78
C GLU A 144 -58.79 -33.63 18.97
N VAL A 145 -59.41 -33.10 17.91
CA VAL A 145 -58.83 -31.97 17.14
C VAL A 145 -58.74 -30.72 17.99
N GLY A 146 -59.71 -30.48 18.87
CA GLY A 146 -59.69 -29.37 19.82
C GLY A 146 -58.50 -29.42 20.77
N THR A 147 -58.21 -30.60 21.33
CA THR A 147 -57.08 -30.83 22.23
C THR A 147 -55.73 -30.63 21.53
N VAL A 148 -55.53 -31.25 20.35
CA VAL A 148 -54.29 -31.09 19.56
C VAL A 148 -53.99 -29.61 19.24
N ILE A 149 -55.02 -28.84 18.84
CA ILE A 149 -54.87 -27.40 18.61
C ILE A 149 -54.54 -26.65 19.91
N SER A 150 -55.14 -27.06 21.04
CA SER A 150 -54.88 -26.47 22.35
C SER A 150 -53.43 -26.69 22.78
N ASP A 151 -52.86 -27.88 22.58
CA ASP A 151 -51.48 -28.19 22.94
C ASP A 151 -50.48 -27.37 22.12
N MET A 152 -50.68 -27.26 20.80
CA MET A 152 -49.84 -26.41 19.95
C MET A 152 -49.89 -24.93 20.38
N ARG A 153 -51.07 -24.43 20.77
CA ARG A 153 -51.20 -23.07 21.32
C ARG A 153 -50.54 -22.92 22.68
N SER A 154 -50.57 -23.95 23.51
CA SER A 154 -49.86 -23.97 24.80
C SER A 154 -48.35 -23.91 24.58
N ILE A 155 -47.80 -24.69 23.65
CA ILE A 155 -46.39 -24.62 23.27
C ILE A 155 -46.06 -23.20 22.76
N LYS A 156 -46.88 -22.65 21.85
CA LYS A 156 -46.70 -21.28 21.37
C LYS A 156 -46.67 -20.23 22.48
N LYS A 157 -47.55 -20.36 23.48
CA LYS A 157 -47.57 -19.46 24.64
C LYS A 157 -46.28 -19.58 25.48
N LEU A 158 -45.75 -20.80 25.63
CA LEU A 158 -44.49 -21.04 26.33
C LEU A 158 -43.30 -20.48 25.55
N LEU A 159 -43.29 -20.59 24.22
CA LEU A 159 -42.29 -19.95 23.35
C LEU A 159 -42.33 -18.42 23.50
N LYS A 160 -43.52 -17.82 23.50
CA LYS A 160 -43.67 -16.36 23.70
C LYS A 160 -43.12 -15.91 25.05
N LYS A 161 -43.38 -16.68 26.13
CA LYS A 161 -42.82 -16.41 27.46
C LYS A 161 -41.29 -16.45 27.44
N LEU A 162 -40.71 -17.38 26.69
CA LEU A 162 -39.26 -17.49 26.53
C LEU A 162 -38.69 -16.32 25.70
N GLU A 163 -39.34 -15.93 24.61
CA GLU A 163 -39.00 -14.74 23.82
C GLU A 163 -39.03 -13.44 24.64
N ASP A 164 -40.08 -13.23 25.43
CA ASP A 164 -40.19 -12.02 26.26
C ASP A 164 -39.06 -11.98 27.31
N SER A 165 -38.67 -13.14 27.83
CA SER A 165 -37.53 -13.27 28.73
C SER A 165 -36.18 -13.04 28.03
N LEU A 166 -36.04 -13.46 26.77
CA LEU A 166 -34.86 -13.21 25.94
C LEU A 166 -34.71 -11.71 25.65
N ASP A 167 -35.79 -11.05 25.21
CA ASP A 167 -35.80 -9.62 24.90
C ASP A 167 -35.40 -8.79 26.12
N GLY A 168 -35.81 -9.22 27.32
CA GLY A 168 -35.42 -8.60 28.59
C GLY A 168 -33.93 -8.69 28.94
N LYS A 169 -33.16 -9.59 28.32
CA LYS A 169 -31.72 -9.79 28.56
C LYS A 169 -30.81 -9.36 27.39
N LYS A 170 -31.42 -8.84 26.33
CA LYS A 170 -30.72 -8.53 25.08
C LYS A 170 -29.68 -7.42 25.23
N ALA A 171 -29.96 -6.43 26.07
CA ALA A 171 -29.04 -5.31 26.29
C ALA A 171 -27.78 -5.77 27.05
N GLU A 172 -27.95 -6.65 28.03
CA GLU A 172 -26.89 -7.23 28.84
C GLU A 172 -25.97 -8.11 28.00
N VAL A 173 -26.54 -9.02 27.19
CA VAL A 173 -25.76 -9.86 26.25
C VAL A 173 -24.95 -8.99 25.31
N ARG A 174 -25.58 -7.99 24.70
CA ARG A 174 -24.90 -7.06 23.79
C ARG A 174 -23.76 -6.30 24.48
N ASN A 175 -23.93 -5.91 25.74
CA ASN A 175 -22.88 -5.24 26.50
C ASN A 175 -21.64 -6.14 26.68
N PHE A 176 -21.83 -7.41 27.01
CA PHE A 176 -20.73 -8.38 27.11
C PHE A 176 -20.06 -8.67 25.75
N ASP A 177 -20.83 -8.72 24.66
CA ASP A 177 -20.30 -8.85 23.31
C ASP A 177 -19.45 -7.63 22.91
N GLU A 178 -19.92 -6.42 23.21
CA GLU A 178 -19.18 -5.18 22.96
C GLU A 178 -17.87 -5.13 23.76
N ILE A 179 -17.87 -5.59 25.01
CA ILE A 179 -16.63 -5.71 25.82
C ILE A 179 -15.68 -6.74 25.21
N SER A 180 -16.19 -7.90 24.78
CA SER A 180 -15.37 -8.94 24.14
C SER A 180 -14.74 -8.41 22.84
N GLY A 181 -15.49 -7.65 22.04
CA GLY A 181 -14.98 -6.97 20.85
C GLY A 181 -13.88 -5.95 21.16
N ARG A 182 -14.00 -5.20 22.26
CA ARG A 182 -12.97 -4.26 22.72
C ARG A 182 -11.70 -4.97 23.19
N ILE A 183 -11.82 -6.11 23.87
CA ILE A 183 -10.67 -6.95 24.23
C ILE A 183 -9.92 -7.39 22.96
N GLN A 184 -10.63 -7.86 21.94
CA GLN A 184 -10.00 -8.26 20.69
C GLN A 184 -9.30 -7.09 19.99
N LEU A 185 -9.93 -5.91 19.94
CA LEU A 185 -9.35 -4.72 19.34
C LEU A 185 -8.02 -4.29 20.01
N ILE A 186 -7.94 -4.41 21.34
CA ILE A 186 -6.70 -4.15 22.08
C ILE A 186 -5.61 -5.17 21.72
N LYS A 187 -5.96 -6.46 21.61
CA LYS A 187 -5.01 -7.51 21.19
C LYS A 187 -4.46 -7.21 19.80
N ASP A 188 -5.34 -6.93 18.83
CA ASP A 188 -4.96 -6.61 17.45
C ASP A 188 -4.04 -5.37 17.39
N THR A 189 -4.38 -4.31 18.13
CA THR A 189 -3.57 -3.08 18.19
C THR A 189 -2.20 -3.32 18.84
N THR A 190 -2.13 -4.18 19.85
CA THR A 190 -0.87 -4.58 20.51
C THR A 190 0.03 -5.38 19.56
N GLU A 191 -0.56 -6.26 18.74
CA GLU A 191 0.16 -6.99 17.69
C GLU A 191 0.70 -6.04 16.62
N ASP A 192 -0.10 -5.05 16.19
CA ASP A 192 0.32 -4.01 15.26
C ASP A 192 1.51 -3.19 15.80
N ILE A 193 1.47 -2.77 17.06
CA ILE A 193 2.58 -2.07 17.74
C ILE A 193 3.84 -2.95 17.77
N THR A 194 3.69 -4.23 18.07
CA THR A 194 4.82 -5.18 18.09
C THR A 194 5.45 -5.32 16.70
N ARG A 195 4.62 -5.40 15.66
CA ARG A 195 5.07 -5.43 14.25
C ARG A 195 5.82 -4.15 13.89
N TYR A 196 5.26 -2.97 14.18
CA TYR A 196 5.90 -1.69 13.90
C TYR A 196 7.27 -1.56 14.59
N ASN A 197 7.37 -1.94 15.86
CA ASN A 197 8.65 -1.96 16.58
C ASN A 197 9.69 -2.88 15.91
N SER A 198 9.27 -4.07 15.45
CA SER A 198 10.15 -4.96 14.69
C SER A 198 10.62 -4.33 13.37
N GLU A 199 9.72 -3.70 12.63
CA GLU A 199 10.05 -3.04 11.36
C GLU A 199 10.99 -1.84 11.53
N ILE A 200 10.82 -1.07 12.61
CA ILE A 200 11.71 0.05 12.98
C ILE A 200 13.11 -0.49 13.30
N ASN A 201 13.22 -1.58 14.06
CA ASN A 201 14.51 -2.19 14.38
C ASN A 201 15.22 -2.70 13.11
N ASP A 202 14.49 -3.38 12.22
CA ASP A 202 15.02 -3.85 10.95
C ASP A 202 15.48 -2.70 10.03
N ALA A 203 14.69 -1.62 9.96
CA ALA A 203 15.04 -0.43 9.20
C ALA A 203 16.31 0.25 9.77
N SER A 204 16.38 0.38 11.09
CA SER A 204 17.53 0.97 11.80
C SER A 204 18.82 0.16 11.57
N SER A 205 18.73 -1.17 11.62
CA SER A 205 19.88 -2.04 11.32
C SER A 205 20.36 -1.85 9.89
N LYS A 206 19.44 -1.82 8.91
CA LYS A 206 19.78 -1.59 7.50
C LYS A 206 20.39 -0.21 7.26
N MET A 207 19.93 0.81 7.98
CA MET A 207 20.52 2.15 7.93
C MET A 207 21.96 2.14 8.43
N SER A 208 22.25 1.45 9.54
CA SER A 208 23.62 1.28 10.04
C SER A 208 24.53 0.64 8.99
N ASP A 209 24.07 -0.46 8.37
CA ASP A 209 24.84 -1.15 7.33
C ASP A 209 25.12 -0.27 6.09
N ILE A 210 24.16 0.57 5.70
CA ILE A 210 24.33 1.50 4.58
C ILE A 210 25.25 2.66 4.96
N GLN A 211 25.14 3.16 6.19
CA GLN A 211 26.03 4.19 6.71
C GLN A 211 27.49 3.70 6.73
N ASP A 212 27.73 2.46 7.13
CA ASP A 212 29.07 1.86 7.09
C ASP A 212 29.61 1.75 5.66
N LYS A 213 28.75 1.40 4.68
CA LYS A 213 29.13 1.39 3.26
C LYS A 213 29.44 2.79 2.72
N ILE A 214 28.70 3.81 3.14
CA ILE A 214 28.96 5.21 2.79
C ILE A 214 30.32 5.64 3.36
N ASN A 215 30.59 5.30 4.62
CA ASN A 215 31.84 5.61 5.28
C ASN A 215 33.02 4.91 4.58
N ASP A 216 32.90 3.62 4.22
CA ASP A 216 33.93 2.88 3.46
C ASP A 216 34.16 3.48 2.07
N CYS A 217 33.10 3.81 1.32
CA CYS A 217 33.23 4.46 0.01
C CYS A 217 33.93 5.82 0.14
N THR A 218 33.57 6.61 1.16
CA THR A 218 34.16 7.93 1.41
C THR A 218 35.64 7.80 1.77
N ALA A 219 36.00 6.89 2.68
CA ALA A 219 37.38 6.65 3.05
C ALA A 219 38.23 6.16 1.87
N ARG A 220 37.66 5.31 1.00
CA ARG A 220 38.33 4.86 -0.23
C ARG A 220 38.55 6.00 -1.21
N LEU A 221 37.57 6.89 -1.39
CA LEU A 221 37.72 8.10 -2.22
C LEU A 221 38.80 9.04 -1.66
N GLU A 222 38.84 9.24 -0.34
CA GLU A 222 39.89 10.02 0.31
C GLU A 222 41.28 9.42 0.10
N GLN A 223 41.43 8.10 0.30
CA GLN A 223 42.70 7.40 0.03
C GLN A 223 43.12 7.51 -1.43
N LEU A 224 42.17 7.37 -2.35
CA LEU A 224 42.39 7.52 -3.78
C LEU A 224 42.90 8.93 -4.09
N SER A 225 42.34 9.96 -3.46
CA SER A 225 42.76 11.36 -3.63
C SER A 225 44.19 11.65 -3.14
N LEU A 226 44.70 10.87 -2.20
CA LEU A 226 46.06 10.98 -1.66
C LEU A 226 47.09 10.17 -2.48
N SER A 227 46.62 9.37 -3.43
CA SER A 227 47.48 8.52 -4.24
C SER A 227 48.28 9.34 -5.26
N LYS A 228 49.48 8.84 -5.59
CA LYS A 228 50.32 9.43 -6.65
C LYS A 228 49.63 9.36 -8.01
N GLU A 229 48.92 8.26 -8.27
CA GLU A 229 48.13 8.06 -9.49
C GLU A 229 47.05 9.12 -9.65
N TRP A 230 46.45 9.61 -8.56
CA TRP A 230 45.46 10.68 -8.60
C TRP A 230 46.05 12.03 -8.95
N SER A 231 47.20 12.36 -8.36
CA SER A 231 47.92 13.58 -8.73
C SER A 231 48.28 13.57 -10.21
N SER A 232 48.76 12.44 -10.73
CA SER A 232 49.03 12.27 -12.16
C SER A 232 47.78 12.36 -13.04
N PHE A 233 46.64 11.81 -12.60
CA PHE A 233 45.36 11.96 -13.29
C PHE A 233 44.93 13.44 -13.38
N VAL A 234 44.98 14.18 -12.27
CA VAL A 234 44.61 15.61 -12.22
C VAL A 234 45.56 16.47 -13.06
N GLU A 235 46.86 16.17 -13.04
CA GLU A 235 47.84 16.84 -13.91
C GLU A 235 47.53 16.61 -15.39
N LEU A 236 47.21 15.37 -15.79
CA LEU A 236 46.84 15.04 -17.16
C LEU A 236 45.53 15.70 -17.60
N GLU A 237 44.49 15.75 -16.74
CA GLU A 237 43.24 16.46 -17.06
C GLU A 237 43.46 17.97 -17.25
N ASN A 238 44.32 18.57 -16.44
CA ASN A 238 44.66 19.98 -16.57
C ASN A 238 45.51 20.24 -17.83
N GLU A 239 46.46 19.35 -18.12
CA GLU A 239 47.27 19.42 -19.35
C GLU A 239 46.38 19.28 -20.59
N LEU A 240 45.41 18.36 -20.57
CA LEU A 240 44.44 18.16 -21.65
C LEU A 240 43.68 19.46 -21.92
N LYS A 241 43.04 20.04 -20.90
CA LYS A 241 42.27 21.29 -21.02
C LYS A 241 43.11 22.45 -21.55
N GLN A 242 44.36 22.56 -21.09
CA GLN A 242 45.26 23.62 -21.56
C GLN A 242 45.65 23.41 -23.03
N THR A 243 45.96 22.17 -23.42
CA THR A 243 46.32 21.80 -24.80
C THR A 243 45.15 21.98 -25.77
N GLU A 244 43.93 21.59 -25.37
CA GLU A 244 42.70 21.81 -26.13
C GLU A 244 42.47 23.30 -26.40
N LYS A 245 42.61 24.13 -25.36
CA LYS A 245 42.47 25.58 -25.47
C LYS A 245 43.52 26.20 -26.40
N GLU A 246 44.76 25.73 -26.35
CA GLU A 246 45.82 26.17 -27.26
C GLU A 246 45.51 25.79 -28.71
N ARG A 247 45.02 24.56 -28.94
CA ARG A 247 44.62 24.08 -30.26
C ARG A 247 43.47 24.92 -30.83
N ASP A 248 42.45 25.21 -30.02
CA ASP A 248 41.30 26.04 -30.40
C ASP A 248 41.73 27.49 -30.71
N ASN A 249 42.71 28.02 -29.99
CA ASN A 249 43.28 29.35 -30.28
C ASN A 249 44.00 29.37 -31.62
N ILE A 250 44.74 28.32 -31.97
CA ILE A 250 45.39 28.19 -33.29
C ILE A 250 44.34 28.07 -34.40
N GLU A 251 43.31 27.25 -34.20
CA GLU A 251 42.18 27.10 -35.14
C GLU A 251 41.49 28.45 -35.39
N THR A 252 41.18 29.19 -34.33
CA THR A 252 40.60 30.53 -34.39
C THR A 252 41.53 31.51 -35.12
N SER A 253 42.82 31.50 -34.78
CA SER A 253 43.83 32.35 -35.43
C SER A 253 43.92 32.06 -36.93
N VAL A 254 43.82 30.80 -37.35
CA VAL A 254 43.81 30.43 -38.77
C VAL A 254 42.52 30.85 -39.46
N VAL A 255 41.35 30.73 -38.83
CA VAL A 255 40.11 31.29 -39.40
C VAL A 255 40.24 32.80 -39.60
N GLU A 256 40.80 33.51 -38.62
CA GLU A 256 41.07 34.96 -38.69
C GLU A 256 42.02 35.33 -39.84
N LEU A 257 43.03 34.50 -40.12
CA LEU A 257 43.91 34.69 -41.27
C LEU A 257 43.15 34.68 -42.61
N PHE A 258 42.13 33.82 -42.76
CA PHE A 258 41.40 33.67 -44.02
C PHE A 258 40.19 34.60 -44.15
N MET A 259 39.67 35.16 -43.05
CA MET A 259 38.51 36.06 -43.05
C MET A 259 38.59 37.22 -44.08
N PRO A 260 39.72 37.93 -44.25
CA PRO A 260 39.80 39.03 -45.21
C PRO A 260 39.65 38.57 -46.67
N LEU A 261 39.96 37.30 -46.98
CA LEU A 261 39.78 36.71 -48.30
C LEU A 261 38.32 36.34 -48.61
N GLY A 262 37.45 36.25 -47.59
CA GLY A 262 36.12 35.68 -47.73
C GLY A 262 35.26 36.28 -48.84
N LYS A 263 35.34 37.60 -49.09
CA LYS A 263 34.60 38.24 -50.20
C LYS A 263 35.18 37.89 -51.58
N ALA A 264 36.49 37.76 -51.70
CA ALA A 264 37.14 37.36 -52.95
C ALA A 264 36.88 35.89 -53.25
N LEU A 265 37.04 35.00 -52.27
CA LEU A 265 36.76 33.57 -52.40
C LEU A 265 35.27 33.31 -52.71
N ASN A 266 34.33 34.00 -52.06
CA ASN A 266 32.91 33.90 -52.40
C ASN A 266 32.59 34.41 -53.82
N ARG A 267 33.32 35.43 -54.30
CA ARG A 267 33.16 35.92 -55.67
C ARG A 267 33.70 34.92 -56.68
N MET A 268 34.85 34.31 -56.40
CA MET A 268 35.43 33.23 -57.18
C MET A 268 34.49 32.02 -57.25
N LYS A 269 33.91 31.62 -56.12
CA LYS A 269 32.86 30.59 -56.04
C LYS A 269 31.68 30.89 -56.96
N LYS A 270 31.15 32.12 -56.93
CA LYS A 270 30.03 32.57 -57.78
C LYS A 270 30.40 32.62 -59.27
N GLN A 271 31.62 33.02 -59.60
CA GLN A 271 32.10 33.01 -60.99
C GLN A 271 32.27 31.58 -61.53
N SER A 272 32.69 30.65 -60.68
CA SER A 272 32.75 29.22 -60.98
C SER A 272 31.37 28.65 -61.30
N THR A 273 30.40 28.86 -60.41
CA THR A 273 29.04 28.32 -60.59
C THR A 273 28.24 28.97 -61.72
N SER A 274 28.61 30.19 -62.14
CA SER A 274 27.99 30.89 -63.28
C SER A 274 28.66 30.62 -64.63
N GLY A 275 29.71 29.77 -64.67
CA GLY A 275 30.42 29.41 -65.91
C GLY A 275 31.33 30.51 -66.48
N ARG A 276 31.54 31.62 -65.76
CA ARG A 276 32.45 32.70 -66.17
C ARG A 276 33.93 32.36 -65.98
N HIS A 277 34.20 31.47 -65.05
CA HIS A 277 35.49 30.84 -64.81
C HIS A 277 35.20 29.38 -64.42
N THR A 278 36.08 28.43 -64.69
CA THR A 278 35.83 27.02 -64.31
C THR A 278 36.91 26.58 -63.35
N LEU A 279 36.55 26.38 -62.08
CA LEU A 279 37.43 25.75 -61.11
C LEU A 279 37.37 24.23 -61.26
N SER A 280 38.51 23.56 -61.09
CA SER A 280 38.53 22.11 -60.92
C SER A 280 37.79 21.70 -59.64
N LYS A 281 37.38 20.43 -59.57
CA LYS A 281 36.74 19.86 -58.38
C LYS A 281 37.59 20.04 -57.11
N LYS A 282 38.90 19.76 -57.20
CA LYS A 282 39.86 19.94 -56.09
C LYS A 282 39.94 21.40 -55.64
N GLN A 283 40.00 22.36 -56.56
CA GLN A 283 40.03 23.79 -56.23
C GLN A 283 38.71 24.27 -55.60
N MET A 284 37.58 23.69 -56.00
CA MET A 284 36.28 24.00 -55.39
C MET A 284 36.17 23.47 -53.95
N GLU A 285 36.71 22.27 -53.70
CA GLU A 285 36.80 21.68 -52.36
C GLU A 285 37.72 22.50 -51.44
N LEU A 286 38.90 22.91 -51.93
CA LEU A 286 39.82 23.77 -51.19
C LEU A 286 39.23 25.16 -50.93
N LEU A 287 38.51 25.75 -51.90
CA LEU A 287 37.81 27.01 -51.71
C LEU A 287 36.77 26.92 -50.59
N ASP A 288 35.98 25.84 -50.58
CA ASP A 288 34.96 25.61 -49.55
C ASP A 288 35.58 25.32 -48.19
N GLY A 289 36.72 24.61 -48.15
CA GLY A 289 37.54 24.40 -46.95
C GLY A 289 38.05 25.72 -46.38
N CYS A 290 38.70 26.56 -47.20
CA CYS A 290 39.18 27.89 -46.83
C CYS A 290 38.08 28.83 -46.30
N LEU A 291 36.83 28.64 -46.71
CA LEU A 291 35.70 29.45 -46.24
C LEU A 291 35.07 28.93 -44.93
N LYS A 292 35.24 27.64 -44.62
CA LYS A 292 34.60 26.98 -43.46
C LYS A 292 35.58 26.66 -42.35
N ASN A 293 36.61 25.88 -42.67
CA ASN A 293 37.64 25.46 -41.73
C ASN A 293 39.00 25.32 -42.44
N PRO A 294 39.77 26.40 -42.57
CA PRO A 294 41.01 26.39 -43.36
C PRO A 294 42.08 25.44 -42.80
N ILE A 295 42.11 25.21 -41.47
CA ILE A 295 43.12 24.34 -40.82
C ILE A 295 43.00 22.86 -41.24
N SER A 296 41.87 22.46 -41.82
CA SER A 296 41.63 21.08 -42.24
C SER A 296 42.34 20.69 -43.54
N ALA A 297 42.80 21.66 -44.32
CA ALA A 297 43.48 21.43 -45.59
C ALA A 297 45.00 21.24 -45.43
N ASP A 298 45.61 20.52 -46.35
CA ASP A 298 47.07 20.36 -46.42
C ASP A 298 47.75 21.70 -46.74
N ALA A 299 48.92 21.96 -46.14
CA ALA A 299 49.66 23.20 -46.32
C ALA A 299 50.07 23.42 -47.79
N THR A 300 50.51 22.36 -48.46
CA THR A 300 50.92 22.39 -49.87
C THR A 300 49.73 22.69 -50.78
N ASP A 301 48.59 22.06 -50.50
CA ASP A 301 47.35 22.28 -51.27
C ASP A 301 46.81 23.71 -51.09
N ILE A 302 46.96 24.29 -49.89
CA ILE A 302 46.58 25.68 -49.61
C ILE A 302 47.51 26.65 -50.35
N ASP A 303 48.82 26.42 -50.32
CA ASP A 303 49.79 27.27 -51.00
C ASP A 303 49.60 27.24 -52.53
N ASP A 304 49.39 26.05 -53.10
CA ASP A 304 49.07 25.88 -54.52
C ASP A 304 47.77 26.59 -54.89
N PHE A 305 46.73 26.43 -54.07
CA PHE A 305 45.43 27.09 -54.29
C PHE A 305 45.55 28.61 -54.22
N LEU A 306 46.22 29.14 -53.20
CA LEU A 306 46.41 30.57 -53.01
C LEU A 306 47.28 31.21 -54.10
N THR A 307 48.25 30.47 -54.64
CA THR A 307 49.05 30.89 -55.79
C THR A 307 48.18 31.07 -57.04
N GLU A 308 47.25 30.15 -57.30
CA GLU A 308 46.30 30.31 -58.42
C GLU A 308 45.31 31.45 -58.15
N VAL A 309 44.88 31.65 -56.90
CA VAL A 309 44.05 32.80 -56.52
C VAL A 309 44.78 34.12 -56.82
N CYS A 310 46.06 34.24 -56.47
CA CYS A 310 46.89 35.41 -56.82
C CYS A 310 46.91 35.64 -58.34
N ARG A 311 47.15 34.59 -59.13
CA ARG A 311 47.18 34.67 -60.60
C ARG A 311 45.87 35.20 -61.18
N LEU A 312 44.72 34.78 -60.64
CA LEU A 312 43.40 35.22 -61.07
C LEU A 312 43.07 36.66 -60.64
N ILE A 313 43.59 37.09 -59.48
CA ILE A 313 43.46 38.46 -58.98
C ILE A 313 44.28 39.43 -59.85
N GLU A 314 45.53 39.09 -60.14
CA GLU A 314 46.45 39.89 -60.97
C GLU A 314 45.97 39.95 -62.43
N GLY A 315 45.47 38.84 -62.97
CA GLY A 315 44.87 38.78 -64.31
C GLY A 315 43.53 39.49 -64.47
N GLY A 316 43.05 40.20 -63.44
CA GLY A 316 41.81 41.00 -63.48
C GLY A 316 40.51 40.19 -63.54
N THR A 317 40.58 38.85 -63.50
CA THR A 317 39.43 37.94 -63.69
C THR A 317 38.38 38.11 -62.58
N LEU A 318 38.82 38.45 -61.38
CA LEU A 318 37.95 38.68 -60.23
C LEU A 318 37.37 40.10 -60.15
N GLY A 319 37.73 41.01 -61.08
CA GLY A 319 37.18 42.36 -61.18
C GLY A 319 37.21 43.15 -59.87
N LEU A 320 38.35 43.08 -59.16
CA LEU A 320 38.62 43.81 -57.92
C LEU A 320 39.17 45.21 -58.24
N ARG A 321 38.81 46.22 -57.44
CA ARG A 321 39.39 47.58 -57.54
C ARG A 321 40.84 47.57 -57.04
N ASP A 322 41.74 48.35 -57.62
CA ASP A 322 43.18 48.33 -57.34
C ASP A 322 43.52 48.30 -55.84
N LYS A 323 43.01 49.26 -55.05
CA LYS A 323 43.23 49.32 -53.59
C LYS A 323 42.73 48.08 -52.82
N LYS A 324 41.74 47.36 -53.33
CA LYS A 324 41.24 46.09 -52.73
C LYS A 324 42.01 44.88 -53.26
N ARG A 325 42.49 44.93 -54.50
CA ARG A 325 43.34 43.91 -55.11
C ARG A 325 44.63 43.77 -54.31
N ASP A 326 45.33 44.88 -54.12
CA ASP A 326 46.65 44.90 -53.49
C ASP A 326 46.57 44.40 -52.03
N LYS A 327 45.56 44.84 -51.27
CA LYS A 327 45.30 44.35 -49.90
C LYS A 327 45.03 42.85 -49.80
N ILE A 328 44.37 42.27 -50.81
CA ILE A 328 44.08 40.84 -50.82
C ILE A 328 45.33 40.05 -51.21
N LEU A 329 46.13 40.55 -52.14
CA LEU A 329 47.44 39.96 -52.47
C LEU A 329 48.39 39.97 -51.27
N ASP A 330 48.46 41.09 -50.53
CA ASP A 330 49.24 41.19 -49.28
C ASP A 330 48.76 40.16 -48.24
N GLN A 331 47.44 40.01 -48.09
CA GLN A 331 46.87 39.00 -47.18
C GLN A 331 47.21 37.58 -47.63
N ILE A 332 47.12 37.27 -48.92
CA ILE A 332 47.45 35.94 -49.44
C ILE A 332 48.93 35.63 -49.18
N LYS A 333 49.82 36.58 -49.44
CA LYS A 333 51.24 36.43 -49.14
C LYS A 333 51.47 36.14 -47.65
N TYR A 334 50.81 36.89 -46.77
CA TYR A 334 50.90 36.66 -45.33
C TYR A 334 50.38 35.27 -44.91
N ILE A 335 49.32 34.77 -45.55
CA ILE A 335 48.79 33.42 -45.30
C ILE A 335 49.80 32.37 -45.74
N VAL A 336 50.35 32.46 -46.95
CA VAL A 336 51.37 31.51 -47.46
C VAL A 336 52.60 31.46 -46.55
N GLU A 337 53.02 32.62 -46.03
CA GLU A 337 54.18 32.70 -45.11
C GLU A 337 53.91 32.15 -43.70
N SER A 338 52.64 32.06 -43.26
CA SER A 338 52.30 31.75 -41.86
C SER A 338 51.42 30.52 -41.64
N PHE A 339 50.74 30.01 -42.67
CA PHE A 339 49.79 28.91 -42.55
C PHE A 339 50.47 27.58 -42.20
N ALA A 340 51.55 27.23 -42.90
CA ALA A 340 52.25 25.96 -42.70
C ALA A 340 52.73 25.79 -41.23
N SER A 341 53.30 26.85 -40.64
CA SER A 341 53.74 26.79 -39.24
C SER A 341 52.57 26.68 -38.25
N LYS A 342 51.45 27.36 -38.50
CA LYS A 342 50.24 27.23 -37.66
C LYS A 342 49.60 25.84 -37.78
N LYS A 343 49.61 25.27 -38.99
CA LYS A 343 49.13 23.91 -39.27
C LYS A 343 49.97 22.86 -38.54
N GLU A 344 51.29 22.97 -38.60
CA GLU A 344 52.21 22.10 -37.86
C GLU A 344 51.97 22.16 -36.34
N VAL A 345 51.80 23.37 -35.78
CA VAL A 345 51.48 23.53 -34.34
C VAL A 345 50.13 22.88 -34.00
N TYR A 346 49.10 23.08 -34.83
CA TYR A 346 47.78 22.47 -34.63
C TYR A 346 47.85 20.94 -34.63
N GLU A 347 48.59 20.35 -35.57
CA GLU A 347 48.75 18.88 -35.67
C GLU A 347 49.52 18.31 -34.48
N ASN A 348 50.59 18.99 -34.05
CA ASN A 348 51.32 18.61 -32.85
C ASN A 348 50.45 18.66 -31.59
N LEU A 349 49.64 19.71 -31.42
CA LEU A 349 48.69 19.82 -30.30
C LEU A 349 47.60 18.74 -30.38
N SER A 350 47.09 18.44 -31.58
CA SER A 350 46.09 17.38 -31.79
C SER A 350 46.65 15.99 -31.45
N SER A 351 47.88 15.71 -31.85
CA SER A 351 48.58 14.48 -31.46
C SER A 351 48.80 14.42 -29.95
N ARG A 352 49.15 15.55 -29.32
CA ARG A 352 49.34 15.63 -27.87
C ARG A 352 48.05 15.39 -27.10
N ILE A 353 46.92 15.92 -27.57
CA ILE A 353 45.59 15.67 -27.00
C ILE A 353 45.29 14.16 -27.02
N ALA A 354 45.45 13.51 -28.18
CA ALA A 354 45.22 12.07 -28.30
C ALA A 354 46.12 11.23 -27.36
N ASP A 355 47.39 11.61 -27.20
CA ASP A 355 48.32 10.95 -26.27
C ASP A 355 47.90 11.14 -24.80
N ILE A 356 47.41 12.32 -24.42
CA ILE A 356 46.94 12.60 -23.07
C ILE A 356 45.64 11.84 -22.79
N GLU A 357 44.71 11.82 -23.74
CA GLU A 357 43.46 11.04 -23.65
C GLU A 357 43.75 9.55 -23.47
N HIS A 358 44.71 8.99 -24.23
CA HIS A 358 45.12 7.59 -24.06
C HIS A 358 45.72 7.33 -22.68
N LYS A 359 46.61 8.22 -22.21
CA LYS A 359 47.19 8.09 -20.86
C LYS A 359 46.14 8.17 -19.76
N ILE A 360 45.13 9.03 -19.91
CA ILE A 360 44.01 9.13 -18.97
C ILE A 360 43.18 7.84 -18.99
N ALA A 361 42.92 7.28 -20.18
CA ALA A 361 42.15 6.04 -20.34
C ALA A 361 42.87 4.82 -19.74
N ASP A 362 44.21 4.77 -19.83
CA ASP A 362 45.02 3.69 -19.25
C ASP A 362 45.05 3.72 -17.70
N LEU A 363 44.69 4.85 -17.08
CA LEU A 363 44.66 4.96 -15.62
C LEU A 363 43.40 4.31 -15.05
N THR A 364 43.56 3.16 -14.41
CA THR A 364 42.51 2.44 -13.64
C THR A 364 41.84 3.28 -12.55
N ILE A 365 42.47 4.38 -12.15
CA ILE A 365 41.95 5.29 -11.13
C ILE A 365 40.68 6.02 -11.56
N SER A 366 40.51 6.27 -12.87
CA SER A 366 39.32 6.93 -13.43
C SER A 366 38.09 6.05 -13.27
N GLU A 367 38.18 4.78 -13.67
CA GLU A 367 37.10 3.79 -13.52
C GLU A 367 36.78 3.50 -12.04
N THR A 368 37.81 3.42 -11.20
CA THR A 368 37.66 3.19 -9.75
C THR A 368 36.92 4.36 -9.09
N LYS A 369 37.30 5.61 -9.41
CA LYS A 369 36.64 6.82 -8.92
C LYS A 369 35.16 6.83 -9.31
N THR A 370 34.86 6.67 -10.60
CA THR A 370 33.47 6.71 -11.09
C THR A 370 32.62 5.62 -10.46
N THR A 371 33.19 4.43 -10.24
CA THR A 371 32.50 3.32 -9.56
C THR A 371 32.18 3.66 -8.10
N LEU A 372 33.15 4.20 -7.36
CA LEU A 372 32.96 4.60 -5.96
C LEU A 372 31.96 5.75 -5.82
N GLU A 373 32.01 6.76 -6.69
CA GLU A 373 31.05 7.87 -6.71
C GLU A 373 29.63 7.39 -7.00
N LYS A 374 29.47 6.44 -7.93
CA LYS A 374 28.17 5.82 -8.22
C LYS A 374 27.64 5.04 -7.03
N GLN A 375 28.49 4.23 -6.37
CA GLN A 375 28.11 3.48 -5.17
C GLN A 375 27.73 4.41 -4.02
N LEU A 376 28.48 5.49 -3.82
CA LEU A 376 28.18 6.51 -2.82
C LEU A 376 26.82 7.15 -3.10
N ALA A 377 26.57 7.60 -4.33
CA ALA A 377 25.29 8.20 -4.70
C ALA A 377 24.11 7.24 -4.52
N GLU A 378 24.28 5.96 -4.87
CA GLU A 378 23.25 4.93 -4.69
C GLU A 378 22.99 4.64 -3.21
N ASN A 379 24.04 4.51 -2.39
CA ASN A 379 23.91 4.25 -0.96
C ASN A 379 23.29 5.44 -0.23
N THR A 380 23.69 6.67 -0.55
CA THR A 380 23.07 7.89 0.00
C THR A 380 21.59 7.95 -0.34
N ARG A 381 21.21 7.64 -1.59
CA ARG A 381 19.78 7.58 -1.97
C ARG A 381 19.01 6.53 -1.17
N LYS A 382 19.59 5.34 -0.98
CA LYS A 382 18.96 4.28 -0.17
C LYS A 382 18.84 4.68 1.30
N LEU A 383 19.83 5.39 1.84
CA LEU A 383 19.80 5.90 3.21
C LEU A 383 18.61 6.86 3.39
N THR A 384 18.47 7.85 2.52
CA THR A 384 17.34 8.80 2.56
C THR A 384 15.99 8.08 2.45
N GLN A 385 15.87 7.08 1.58
CA GLN A 385 14.63 6.29 1.47
C GLN A 385 14.31 5.50 2.75
N LEU A 386 15.32 5.01 3.47
CA LEU A 386 15.13 4.34 4.75
C LEU A 386 14.81 5.33 5.87
N GLU A 387 15.40 6.52 5.86
CA GLU A 387 15.08 7.60 6.80
C GLU A 387 13.59 8.00 6.67
N ASP A 388 13.12 8.25 5.45
CA ASP A 388 11.71 8.55 5.18
C ASP A 388 10.78 7.41 5.63
N LYS A 389 11.17 6.15 5.36
CA LYS A 389 10.40 4.98 5.81
C LYS A 389 10.35 4.91 7.34
N LEU A 390 11.47 5.14 8.01
CA LEU A 390 11.59 5.04 9.45
C LEU A 390 10.78 6.13 10.15
N GLU A 391 10.74 7.34 9.59
CA GLU A 391 9.89 8.41 10.10
C GLU A 391 8.41 8.03 10.00
N ASN A 392 7.95 7.58 8.81
CA ASN A 392 6.57 7.13 8.64
C ASN A 392 6.19 5.98 9.61
N LEU A 393 7.09 5.02 9.83
CA LEU A 393 6.85 3.92 10.78
C LEU A 393 6.73 4.42 12.23
N LYS A 394 7.50 5.44 12.62
CA LYS A 394 7.42 6.04 13.95
C LYS A 394 6.12 6.83 14.14
N GLU A 395 5.70 7.59 13.13
CA GLU A 395 4.41 8.30 13.16
C GLU A 395 3.25 7.32 13.31
N GLU A 396 3.23 6.24 12.52
CA GLU A 396 2.21 5.19 12.63
C GLU A 396 2.23 4.47 13.99
N LEU A 397 3.43 4.22 14.54
CA LEU A 397 3.58 3.63 15.88
C LEU A 397 3.00 4.55 16.97
N GLU A 398 3.22 5.86 16.87
CA GLU A 398 2.67 6.83 17.81
C GLU A 398 1.13 6.83 17.77
N ILE A 399 0.55 6.91 16.56
CA ILE A 399 -0.90 6.86 16.36
C ILE A 399 -1.49 5.59 16.97
N ARG A 400 -0.86 4.43 16.76
CA ARG A 400 -1.33 3.16 17.31
C ARG A 400 -1.18 3.09 18.82
N SER A 401 -0.13 3.70 19.37
CA SER A 401 0.10 3.75 20.82
C SER A 401 -0.93 4.63 21.52
N GLU A 402 -1.28 5.77 20.95
CA GLU A 402 -2.38 6.62 21.44
C GLU A 402 -3.73 5.90 21.36
N GLU A 403 -4.01 5.24 20.23
CA GLU A 403 -5.22 4.46 20.03
C GLU A 403 -5.33 3.31 21.05
N LEU A 404 -4.23 2.60 21.31
CA LEU A 404 -4.18 1.55 22.34
C LEU A 404 -4.57 2.11 23.72
N GLU A 405 -4.04 3.26 24.11
CA GLU A 405 -4.34 3.85 25.42
C GLU A 405 -5.80 4.29 25.54
N ASN A 406 -6.37 4.84 24.47
CA ASN A 406 -7.80 5.15 24.40
C ASN A 406 -8.66 3.89 24.54
N GLN A 407 -8.34 2.82 23.80
CA GLN A 407 -9.05 1.55 23.87
C GLN A 407 -8.97 0.93 25.27
N LYS A 408 -7.81 0.96 25.92
CA LYS A 408 -7.62 0.49 27.31
C LYS A 408 -8.53 1.23 28.29
N LYS A 409 -8.64 2.55 28.14
CA LYS A 409 -9.53 3.38 28.96
C LYS A 409 -10.99 3.05 28.70
N GLU A 410 -11.41 2.98 27.45
CA GLU A 410 -12.80 2.66 27.09
C GLU A 410 -13.21 1.26 27.56
N LEU A 411 -12.32 0.27 27.47
CA LEU A 411 -12.54 -1.07 28.03
C LEU A 411 -12.67 -1.02 29.55
N SER A 412 -11.82 -0.27 30.23
CA SER A 412 -11.88 -0.10 31.68
C SER A 412 -13.20 0.55 32.12
N ASP A 413 -13.67 1.57 31.41
CA ASP A 413 -14.95 2.22 31.68
C ASP A 413 -16.13 1.27 31.43
N ALA A 414 -16.09 0.50 30.33
CA ALA A 414 -17.11 -0.49 30.00
C ALA A 414 -17.20 -1.60 31.06
N ILE A 415 -16.08 -2.14 31.51
CA ILE A 415 -16.05 -3.19 32.54
C ILE A 415 -16.52 -2.65 33.90
N ASN A 416 -16.07 -1.45 34.27
CA ASN A 416 -16.50 -0.83 35.52
C ASN A 416 -18.00 -0.48 35.55
N SER A 417 -18.66 -0.37 34.39
CA SER A 417 -20.11 -0.22 34.30
C SER A 417 -20.88 -1.47 34.73
N ILE A 418 -20.25 -2.65 34.60
CA ILE A 418 -20.80 -3.94 35.08
C ILE A 418 -20.40 -4.13 36.53
N LYS A 419 -19.10 -4.10 36.81
CA LYS A 419 -18.55 -4.40 38.14
C LYS A 419 -17.22 -3.68 38.34
N PRO A 420 -16.99 -3.07 39.51
CA PRO A 420 -15.72 -2.39 39.77
C PRO A 420 -14.53 -3.36 39.75
N VAL A 421 -13.70 -3.25 38.72
CA VAL A 421 -12.53 -4.10 38.46
C VAL A 421 -11.37 -3.21 38.01
N GLN A 422 -10.17 -3.52 38.51
CA GLN A 422 -8.94 -2.88 38.06
C GLN A 422 -8.24 -3.82 37.08
N ILE A 423 -8.12 -3.39 35.82
CA ILE A 423 -7.45 -4.15 34.76
C ILE A 423 -5.96 -3.81 34.76
N VAL A 424 -5.13 -4.83 34.67
CA VAL A 424 -3.68 -4.71 34.50
C VAL A 424 -3.32 -5.13 33.08
N PHE A 425 -2.80 -4.20 32.28
CA PHE A 425 -2.54 -4.35 30.84
C PHE A 425 -1.09 -4.74 30.49
N ASP A 426 -0.42 -5.47 31.38
CA ASP A 426 1.01 -5.79 31.28
C ASP A 426 1.45 -6.47 29.97
#